data_AF-A0A4Q5QMA1-F1
#
_entry.id   AF-A0A4Q5QMA1-F1
#
_cell.length_a   1.000
_cell.length_b   1.000
_cell.length_c   1.000
_cell.angle_alpha   90.00
_cell.angle_beta   90.00
_cell.angle_gamma   90.00
#
_symmetry.space_group_name_H-M   'P 1'
#
loop_
_entity.id
_entity.type
_entity.pdbx_description
1 polymer ?
#
loop_
_entity_poly.entity_id
_entity_poly.type
_entity_poly.pdbx_seq_one_letter_code
_entity_poly.pdbx_strand_id
1 'polypeptide(L)'
;MTQRLEACAVSREADIVAREKARVDRREQEVQSASGDPHAAAAKRHRSSGRKDVVREQRDTRSYATVVDIGRMRELARRGASIAGLAGAFGISEAEVEGALADAE
;
A
#
# COMPACT_ATOMS: atom_id res chain seq x y z
N MET A 1 42.99 11.74 28.52
CA MET A 1 42.35 11.69 27.18
C MET A 1 42.14 10.26 26.69
N THR A 2 43.12 9.37 26.85
CA THR A 2 43.08 7.94 26.44
C THR A 2 41.95 7.13 27.08
N GLN A 3 41.77 7.22 28.40
CA GLN A 3 40.72 6.48 29.14
C GLN A 3 39.29 6.81 28.68
N ARG A 4 39.03 8.03 28.20
CA ARG A 4 37.71 8.45 27.71
C ARG A 4 37.41 7.84 26.34
N LEU A 5 38.42 7.69 25.49
CA LEU A 5 38.31 7.06 24.17
C LEU A 5 38.09 5.55 24.31
N GLU A 6 38.80 4.91 25.25
CA GLU A 6 38.62 3.49 25.60
C GLU A 6 37.20 3.21 26.11
N ALA A 7 36.67 4.05 27.01
CA ALA A 7 35.29 3.92 27.49
C ALA A 7 34.24 4.08 26.37
N CYS A 8 34.46 5.00 25.42
CA CYS A 8 33.59 5.14 24.24
C CYS A 8 33.68 3.95 23.29
N ALA A 9 34.84 3.33 23.13
CA ALA A 9 35.02 2.13 22.29
C ALA A 9 34.25 0.94 22.88
N VAL A 10 34.41 0.68 24.19
CA VAL A 10 33.70 -0.39 24.91
C VAL A 10 32.18 -0.21 24.84
N SER A 11 31.68 1.02 25.00
CA SER A 11 30.25 1.31 24.87
C SER A 11 29.72 1.04 23.46
N ARG A 12 30.48 1.36 22.42
CA ARG A 12 30.09 1.10 21.02
C ARG A 12 30.08 -0.39 20.70
N GLU A 13 31.06 -1.15 21.20
CA GLU A 13 31.10 -2.60 21.04
C GLU A 13 29.90 -3.27 21.71
N ALA A 14 29.55 -2.85 22.93
CA ALA A 14 28.36 -3.32 23.63
C ALA A 14 27.06 -3.04 22.84
N ASP A 15 26.93 -1.83 22.26
CA ASP A 15 25.79 -1.46 21.43
C ASP A 15 25.71 -2.29 20.14
N ILE A 16 26.85 -2.58 19.51
CA ILE A 16 26.92 -3.42 18.31
C ILE A 16 26.46 -4.85 18.63
N VAL A 17 26.97 -5.42 19.71
CA VAL A 17 26.60 -6.77 20.17
C VAL A 17 25.10 -6.82 20.51
N ALA A 18 24.57 -5.82 21.20
CA ALA A 18 23.15 -5.74 21.54
C ALA A 18 22.26 -5.66 20.29
N ARG A 19 22.66 -4.86 19.29
CA ARG A 19 21.94 -4.75 18.01
C ARG A 19 21.96 -6.05 17.23
N GLU A 20 23.09 -6.74 17.19
CA GLU A 20 23.20 -8.01 16.47
C GLU A 20 22.37 -9.11 17.15
N LYS A 21 22.43 -9.19 18.48
CA LYS A 21 21.58 -10.10 19.26
C LYS A 21 20.09 -9.85 18.98
N ALA A 22 19.65 -8.58 19.01
CA ALA A 22 18.27 -8.22 18.71
C ALA A 22 17.84 -8.56 17.26
N ARG A 23 18.77 -8.58 16.29
CA ARG A 23 18.48 -9.02 14.92
C ARG A 23 18.32 -10.54 14.84
N VAL A 24 19.18 -11.28 15.53
CA VAL A 24 19.13 -12.76 15.58
C VAL A 24 17.86 -13.21 16.29
N ASP A 25 17.57 -12.67 17.47
CA ASP A 25 16.37 -13.00 18.25
C ASP A 25 15.09 -12.76 17.43
N ARG A 26 15.02 -11.63 16.70
CA ARG A 26 13.90 -11.33 15.80
C ARG A 26 13.78 -12.35 14.68
N ARG A 27 14.90 -12.72 14.05
CA ARG A 27 14.91 -13.71 12.96
C ARG A 27 14.44 -15.07 13.47
N GLU A 28 14.86 -15.49 14.65
CA GLU A 28 14.46 -16.75 15.27
C GLU A 28 12.97 -16.76 15.61
N GLN A 29 12.46 -15.69 16.23
CA GLN A 29 11.02 -15.53 16.51
C GLN A 29 10.17 -15.57 15.24
N GLU A 30 10.63 -14.92 14.16
CA GLU A 30 9.96 -14.95 12.85
C GLU A 30 10.01 -16.32 12.16
N VAL A 31 11.00 -17.16 12.46
CA VAL A 31 11.07 -18.54 11.93
C VAL A 31 10.14 -19.44 12.74
N GLN A 32 10.11 -19.28 14.06
CA GLN A 32 9.20 -20.02 14.95
C GLN A 32 7.73 -19.67 14.69
N SER A 33 7.38 -18.40 14.44
CA SER A 33 6.01 -18.02 14.12
C SER A 33 5.55 -18.54 12.75
N ALA A 34 6.47 -18.70 11.81
CA ALA A 34 6.18 -19.20 10.47
C ALA A 34 6.04 -20.72 10.38
N SER A 35 6.44 -21.50 11.40
CA SER A 35 6.30 -22.96 11.36
C SER A 35 4.86 -23.45 11.55
N GLY A 36 3.97 -22.59 12.06
CA GLY A 36 2.56 -22.91 12.31
C GLY A 36 1.60 -22.54 11.17
N ASP A 37 2.04 -21.73 10.19
CA ASP A 37 1.20 -21.25 9.09
C ASP A 37 1.90 -21.49 7.73
N PRO A 38 1.38 -22.38 6.87
CA PRO A 38 1.94 -22.66 5.55
C PRO A 38 1.95 -21.43 4.62
N HIS A 39 1.20 -20.38 4.93
CA HIS A 39 1.15 -19.13 4.17
C HIS A 39 2.08 -18.03 4.72
N ALA A 40 2.64 -18.17 5.92
CA ALA A 40 3.51 -17.17 6.54
C ALA A 40 4.81 -16.93 5.74
N ALA A 41 5.36 -17.98 5.13
CA ALA A 41 6.52 -17.86 4.25
C ALA A 41 6.22 -17.09 2.95
N ALA A 42 4.99 -17.17 2.45
CA ALA A 42 4.55 -16.42 1.26
C ALA A 42 4.30 -14.94 1.58
N ALA A 43 3.82 -14.64 2.80
CA ALA A 43 3.61 -13.28 3.31
C ALA A 43 4.93 -12.51 3.57
N LYS A 44 6.05 -13.22 3.78
CA LYS A 44 7.41 -12.66 3.99
C LYS A 44 8.02 -11.93 2.79
N ARG A 45 7.36 -11.91 1.62
CA ARG A 45 7.88 -11.21 0.45
C ARG A 45 7.80 -9.70 0.66
N HIS A 46 8.92 -9.11 1.08
CA HIS A 46 9.18 -7.69 0.89
C HIS A 46 8.80 -7.34 -0.55
N ARG A 47 7.80 -6.48 -0.72
CA ARG A 47 7.23 -6.09 -2.01
C ARG A 47 8.22 -5.18 -2.76
N SER A 48 9.40 -5.67 -3.09
CA SER A 48 10.30 -5.04 -4.05
C SER A 48 11.37 -6.04 -4.49
N SER A 49 11.25 -6.46 -5.75
CA SER A 49 12.33 -6.94 -6.61
C SER A 49 13.09 -8.23 -6.20
N GLY A 50 12.79 -9.36 -6.84
CA GLY A 50 13.69 -10.52 -6.72
C GLY A 50 13.34 -11.83 -7.42
N ARG A 51 12.17 -11.98 -8.08
CA ARG A 51 12.01 -13.06 -9.06
C ARG A 51 12.20 -12.49 -10.45
N LYS A 52 13.32 -12.83 -11.09
CA LYS A 52 13.61 -12.49 -12.49
C LYS A 52 12.72 -13.26 -13.48
N ASP A 53 12.00 -14.26 -12.99
CA ASP A 53 11.23 -15.22 -13.79
C ASP A 53 9.72 -14.93 -13.75
N VAL A 54 9.28 -13.91 -12.99
CA VAL A 54 7.90 -13.43 -13.09
C VAL A 54 7.80 -12.50 -14.29
N VAL A 55 7.52 -13.09 -15.44
CA VAL A 55 7.02 -12.34 -16.60
C VAL A 55 5.63 -11.83 -16.19
N ARG A 56 5.57 -10.56 -15.77
CA ARG A 56 4.29 -9.88 -15.61
C ARG A 56 3.78 -9.62 -17.02
N GLU A 57 2.77 -10.37 -17.44
CA GLU A 57 2.06 -10.07 -18.67
C GLU A 57 1.51 -8.64 -18.55
N GLN A 58 1.98 -7.76 -19.43
CA GLN A 58 1.44 -6.42 -19.54
C GLN A 58 0.06 -6.56 -20.17
N ARG A 59 -0.99 -6.33 -19.38
CA ARG A 59 -2.36 -6.31 -19.91
C ARG A 59 -2.50 -5.10 -20.84
N ASP A 60 -3.06 -5.32 -22.03
CA ASP A 60 -3.48 -4.22 -22.89
C ASP A 60 -4.75 -3.59 -22.31
N THR A 61 -4.61 -2.39 -21.75
CA THR A 61 -5.71 -1.62 -21.16
C THR A 61 -6.21 -0.52 -22.09
N ARG A 62 -5.76 -0.48 -23.36
CA ARG A 62 -6.16 0.58 -24.31
C ARG A 62 -7.66 0.62 -24.58
N SER A 63 -8.34 -0.51 -24.44
CA SER A 63 -9.79 -0.64 -24.64
C SER A 63 -10.58 -0.62 -23.33
N TYR A 64 -9.94 -0.36 -22.19
CA TYR A 64 -10.66 -0.31 -20.92
C TYR A 64 -11.38 1.03 -20.84
N ALA A 65 -12.71 0.99 -20.88
CA ALA A 65 -13.55 2.14 -20.65
C ALA A 65 -14.15 2.05 -19.25
N THR A 66 -14.00 3.13 -18.48
CA THR A 66 -14.73 3.28 -17.22
C THR A 66 -16.15 3.68 -17.54
N VAL A 67 -17.12 2.81 -17.25
CA VAL A 67 -18.54 3.13 -17.42
C VAL A 67 -18.97 4.03 -16.26
N VAL A 68 -19.51 5.21 -16.59
CA VAL A 68 -20.11 6.12 -15.61
C VAL A 68 -21.44 5.51 -15.16
N ASP A 69 -21.51 5.12 -13.89
CA ASP A 69 -22.75 4.61 -13.28
C ASP A 69 -23.65 5.78 -12.85
N ILE A 70 -24.66 6.05 -13.67
CA ILE A 70 -25.67 7.10 -13.42
C ILE A 70 -26.46 6.82 -12.14
N GLY A 71 -26.74 5.56 -11.83
CA GLY A 71 -27.47 5.18 -10.61
C GLY A 71 -26.69 5.58 -9.35
N ARG A 72 -25.39 5.28 -9.34
CA ARG A 72 -24.48 5.70 -8.27
C ARG A 72 -24.35 7.22 -8.17
N MET A 73 -24.28 7.92 -9.31
CA MET A 73 -24.23 9.39 -9.34
C MET A 73 -25.47 10.00 -8.68
N ARG A 74 -26.67 9.49 -9.01
CA ARG A 74 -27.95 9.92 -8.42
C ARG A 74 -28.02 9.63 -6.92
N GLU A 75 -27.49 8.50 -6.48
CA GLU A 75 -27.42 8.17 -5.05
C GLU A 75 -26.51 9.13 -4.28
N LEU A 76 -25.34 9.46 -4.84
CA LEU A 76 -24.41 10.41 -4.24
C LEU A 76 -24.99 11.84 -4.21
N ALA A 77 -25.69 12.26 -5.28
CA ALA A 77 -26.43 13.52 -5.30
C ALA A 77 -27.48 13.58 -4.18
N ARG A 78 -28.27 12.50 -4.00
CA ARG A 78 -29.24 12.38 -2.89
C ARG A 78 -28.60 12.46 -1.50
N ARG A 79 -27.34 12.05 -1.36
CA ARG A 79 -26.55 12.16 -0.12
C ARG A 79 -25.92 13.54 0.09
N GLY A 80 -26.15 14.49 -0.82
CA GLY A 80 -25.66 15.87 -0.73
C GLY A 80 -24.31 16.12 -1.41
N ALA A 81 -23.88 15.25 -2.32
CA ALA A 81 -22.71 15.54 -3.16
C ALA A 81 -23.00 16.74 -4.08
N SER A 82 -22.04 17.67 -4.19
CA SER A 82 -22.15 18.80 -5.11
C SER A 82 -21.89 18.37 -6.56
N ILE A 83 -22.42 19.13 -7.52
CA ILE A 83 -22.22 18.91 -8.97
C ILE A 83 -20.73 18.89 -9.32
N ALA A 84 -19.96 19.88 -8.85
CA ALA A 84 -18.51 19.93 -9.03
C ALA A 84 -17.79 18.70 -8.44
N GLY A 85 -18.23 18.22 -7.27
CA GLY A 85 -17.69 17.02 -6.64
C GLY A 85 -17.97 15.75 -7.43
N LEU A 86 -19.16 15.64 -8.03
CA LEU A 86 -19.55 14.54 -8.91
C LEU A 86 -18.77 14.58 -10.23
N ALA A 87 -18.68 15.75 -10.87
CA ALA A 87 -17.90 15.95 -12.09
C ALA A 87 -16.45 15.50 -11.91
N GLY A 88 -15.81 15.92 -10.81
CA GLY A 88 -14.44 15.50 -10.48
C GLY A 88 -14.30 14.00 -10.20
N ALA A 89 -15.27 13.38 -9.53
CA ALA A 89 -15.22 11.96 -9.18
C ALA A 89 -15.47 11.03 -10.38
N PHE A 90 -16.36 11.43 -11.28
CA PHE A 90 -16.73 10.64 -12.47
C PHE A 90 -15.92 11.02 -13.71
N GLY A 91 -15.17 12.12 -13.68
CA GLY A 91 -14.32 12.58 -14.79
C GLY A 91 -15.12 13.10 -15.99
N ILE A 92 -16.31 13.64 -15.74
CA ILE A 92 -17.21 14.23 -16.73
C ILE A 92 -17.45 15.71 -16.43
N SER A 93 -18.04 16.45 -17.36
CA SER A 93 -18.37 17.86 -17.17
C SER A 93 -19.55 18.06 -16.21
N GLU A 94 -19.63 19.23 -15.59
CA GLU A 94 -20.76 19.60 -14.73
C GLU A 94 -22.09 19.58 -15.49
N ALA A 95 -22.11 19.99 -16.77
CA ALA A 95 -23.30 19.93 -17.62
C ALA A 95 -23.78 18.50 -17.88
N GLU A 96 -22.86 17.53 -18.04
CA GLU A 96 -23.21 16.11 -18.17
C GLU A 96 -23.79 15.55 -16.87
N VAL A 97 -23.27 15.99 -15.71
CA VAL A 97 -23.83 15.63 -14.40
C VAL A 97 -25.25 16.19 -14.26
N GLU A 98 -25.46 17.47 -14.58
CA GLU A 98 -26.78 18.10 -14.51
C GLU A 98 -27.80 17.38 -15.40
N GLY A 99 -27.42 17.04 -16.64
CA GLY A 99 -28.28 16.25 -17.54
C GLY A 99 -28.62 14.87 -16.97
N ALA A 100 -27.62 14.15 -16.45
CA ALA A 100 -27.82 12.81 -15.88
C ALA A 100 -28.72 12.81 -14.63
N LEU A 101 -28.74 13.91 -13.89
CA LEU A 101 -29.59 14.12 -12.72
C LEU A 101 -31.00 14.63 -13.10
N ALA A 102 -31.14 15.41 -14.18
CA ALA A 102 -32.44 15.87 -14.67
C ALA A 102 -33.33 14.72 -15.18
N ASP A 103 -32.72 13.69 -15.79
CA ASP A 103 -33.42 12.46 -16.23
C ASP A 103 -33.89 11.55 -15.06
N ALA A 104 -33.78 12.02 -13.80
CA ALA A 104 -34.14 11.27 -12.59
C ALA A 104 -35.44 11.75 -11.93
N GLU A 105 -35.97 12.91 -12.36
CA GLU A 105 -37.31 13.39 -12.00
C GLU A 105 -38.38 12.76 -12.90
#